data_AF-A0A257MD73-F1
#
_entry.id   AF-A0A257MD73-F1
#
_cell.length_a   1.000
_cell.length_b   1.000
_cell.length_c   1.000
_cell.angle_alpha   90.00
_cell.angle_beta   90.00
_cell.angle_gamma   90.00
#
_symmetry.space_group_name_H-M   'P 1'
#
loop_
_entity.id
_entity.type
_entity.pdbx_description
1 polymer ?
#
loop_
_entity_poly.entity_id
_entity_poly.type
_entity_poly.pdbx_seq_one_letter_code
_entity_poly.pdbx_strand_id
1 'polypeptide(L)'
;MAYLAGELEADTVAVGSNVDGVLVSGRPLPCMGRNDLSQFESDIGASAGVDVTGGMRGKLEELLELADRGTESVIFNAGKKGNITRALKGESVGTRIVRSK
;
A
#
# COMPACT_ATOMS: atom_id res chain seq x y z
N MET A 1 10.46 4.38 -3.70
CA MET A 1 9.78 5.47 -2.95
C MET A 1 10.41 5.72 -1.58
N ALA A 2 11.10 4.72 -1.03
CA ALA A 2 11.68 4.77 0.31
C ALA A 2 12.76 5.85 0.54
N TYR A 3 13.54 6.21 -0.48
CA TYR A 3 14.63 7.18 -0.31
C TYR A 3 14.11 8.57 0.09
N LEU A 4 13.27 9.19 -0.73
CA LEU A 4 12.74 10.54 -0.45
C LEU A 4 11.85 10.58 0.78
N ALA A 5 11.05 9.53 1.03
CA ALA A 5 10.20 9.48 2.22
C ALA A 5 11.03 9.49 3.51
N GLY A 6 12.17 8.78 3.52
CA GLY A 6 13.11 8.80 4.62
C GLY A 6 13.84 10.13 4.77
N GLU A 7 14.33 10.71 3.67
CA GLU A 7 15.06 11.99 3.69
C GLU A 7 14.17 13.19 4.08
N LEU A 8 12.87 13.14 3.75
CA LEU A 8 11.92 14.21 4.05
C LEU A 8 11.21 14.04 5.40
N GLU A 9 11.54 12.98 6.16
CA GLU A 9 10.86 12.62 7.41
C GLU A 9 9.32 12.58 7.23
N ALA A 10 8.86 12.01 6.11
CA ALA A 10 7.45 12.00 5.79
C ALA A 10 6.66 11.14 6.79
N ASP A 11 5.59 11.69 7.35
CA ASP A 11 4.64 10.94 8.19
C ASP A 11 3.87 9.89 7.36
N THR A 12 3.62 10.18 6.08
CA THR A 12 2.81 9.32 5.21
C THR A 12 3.23 9.39 3.75
N VAL A 13 3.26 8.23 3.08
CA VAL A 13 3.37 8.12 1.62
C VAL A 13 2.02 7.75 1.00
N ALA A 14 1.51 8.57 0.09
CA ALA A 14 0.27 8.33 -0.63
C ALA A 14 0.54 7.76 -2.04
N VAL A 15 0.13 6.52 -2.29
CA VAL A 15 0.36 5.79 -3.55
C VAL A 15 -0.94 5.67 -4.33
N GLY A 16 -1.07 6.51 -5.36
CA GLY A 16 -2.19 6.43 -6.31
C GLY A 16 -2.03 5.27 -7.29
N SER A 17 -3.07 4.44 -7.39
CA SER A 17 -3.15 3.24 -8.24
C SER A 17 -4.42 3.27 -9.12
N ASN A 18 -4.56 2.28 -10.01
CA ASN A 18 -5.80 2.00 -10.75
C ASN A 18 -6.71 0.99 -10.06
N VAL A 19 -6.30 0.43 -8.91
CA VAL A 19 -7.10 -0.48 -8.07
C VAL A 19 -7.42 0.16 -6.71
N ASP A 20 -8.43 -0.38 -6.03
CA ASP A 20 -8.96 0.17 -4.78
C ASP A 20 -8.05 0.04 -3.57
N GLY A 21 -6.94 -0.70 -3.66
CA GLY A 21 -6.00 -0.97 -2.58
C GLY A 21 -5.24 -2.26 -2.87
N VAL A 22 -4.72 -2.90 -1.82
CA VAL A 22 -4.20 -4.26 -1.90
C VAL A 22 -5.37 -5.23 -1.84
N LEU A 23 -5.57 -5.99 -2.92
CA LEU A 23 -6.73 -6.87 -3.06
C LEU A 23 -6.42 -8.27 -2.54
N VAL A 24 -7.26 -8.77 -1.64
CA VAL A 24 -7.29 -10.17 -1.20
C VAL A 24 -8.66 -10.73 -1.51
N SER A 25 -8.71 -11.83 -2.27
CA SER A 25 -9.97 -12.41 -2.76
C SER A 25 -10.88 -11.37 -3.44
N GLY A 26 -10.28 -10.43 -4.20
CA GLY A 26 -10.99 -9.39 -4.95
C GLY A 26 -11.51 -8.21 -4.12
N ARG A 27 -11.18 -8.11 -2.82
CA ARG A 27 -11.58 -7.00 -1.95
C ARG A 27 -10.35 -6.26 -1.40
N PRO A 28 -10.39 -4.93 -1.28
CA PRO A 28 -9.28 -4.19 -0.69
C PRO A 28 -9.18 -4.49 0.81
N LEU A 29 -7.98 -4.82 1.28
CA LEU A 29 -7.70 -4.88 2.72
C LEU A 29 -7.73 -3.46 3.30
N PRO A 30 -8.35 -3.22 4.46
CA PRO A 30 -8.35 -1.90 5.08
C PRO A 30 -6.97 -1.51 5.64
N CYS A 31 -6.22 -2.50 6.12
CA CYS A 31 -4.92 -2.34 6.76
C CYS A 31 -4.06 -3.57 6.46
N MET A 32 -2.75 -3.37 6.32
CA MET A 32 -1.76 -4.41 6.09
C MET A 32 -0.46 -4.07 6.84
N GLY A 33 0.07 -5.05 7.55
CA GLY A 33 1.42 -5.06 8.10
C GLY A 33 2.24 -6.21 7.51
N ARG A 34 3.45 -6.41 8.05
CA ARG A 34 4.42 -7.38 7.52
C ARG A 34 3.92 -8.82 7.60
N ASN A 35 3.13 -9.15 8.63
CA ASN A 35 2.58 -10.50 8.82
C ASN A 35 1.49 -10.83 7.78
N ASP A 36 0.77 -9.83 7.30
CA ASP A 36 -0.28 -10.00 6.28
C ASP A 36 0.34 -10.35 4.92
N LEU A 37 1.51 -9.81 4.59
CA LEU A 37 2.19 -10.13 3.32
C LEU A 37 2.51 -11.62 3.22
N SER A 38 3.00 -12.24 4.31
CA SER A 38 3.21 -13.69 4.37
C SER A 38 1.91 -14.49 4.37
N GLN A 39 0.84 -13.96 4.96
CA GLN A 39 -0.45 -14.64 5.05
C GLN A 39 -1.17 -14.70 3.69
N PHE A 40 -1.07 -13.63 2.90
CA PHE A 40 -1.80 -13.46 1.65
C PHE A 40 -0.91 -13.57 0.40
N GLU A 41 0.26 -14.19 0.53
CA GLU A 41 1.24 -14.31 -0.56
C GLU A 41 0.64 -14.90 -1.84
N SER A 42 -0.22 -15.91 -1.69
CA SER A 42 -0.93 -16.55 -2.80
C SER A 42 -2.03 -15.68 -3.42
N ASP A 43 -2.63 -14.76 -2.65
CA ASP A 43 -3.74 -13.91 -3.10
C ASP A 43 -3.25 -12.62 -3.76
N ILE A 44 -2.22 -11.99 -3.19
CA ILE A 44 -1.65 -10.72 -3.65
C ILE A 44 -0.99 -10.89 -5.03
N GLY A 45 -0.46 -12.08 -5.33
CA GLY A 45 0.09 -12.42 -6.64
C GLY A 45 -0.95 -12.88 -7.67
N ALA A 46 -2.17 -13.25 -7.26
CA ALA A 46 -3.18 -13.86 -8.13
C ALA A 46 -4.20 -12.87 -8.71
N SER A 47 -4.28 -11.64 -8.20
CA SER A 47 -5.25 -10.65 -8.68
C SER A 47 -4.81 -10.04 -10.03
N ALA A 48 -5.36 -10.60 -11.11
CA ALA A 48 -5.43 -10.04 -12.47
C ALA A 48 -4.09 -9.61 -13.11
N GLY A 49 -3.36 -10.62 -13.59
CA GLY A 49 -2.14 -10.46 -14.39
C GLY A 49 -0.93 -10.82 -13.56
N VAL A 50 -0.27 -11.92 -13.92
CA VAL A 50 1.00 -12.35 -13.33
C VAL A 50 1.90 -11.12 -13.22
N ASP A 51 2.26 -10.74 -11.99
CA ASP A 51 3.22 -9.67 -11.73
C ASP A 51 4.61 -10.16 -12.15
N VAL A 52 4.85 -10.20 -13.46
CA VAL A 52 6.11 -10.60 -14.10
C VAL A 52 7.25 -9.60 -13.84
N THR A 53 6.98 -8.52 -13.11
CA THR A 53 7.97 -7.50 -12.73
C THR A 53 8.35 -7.53 -11.26
N GLY A 54 7.63 -8.29 -10.43
CA GLY A 54 7.70 -8.13 -8.97
C GLY A 54 7.28 -6.72 -8.51
N GLY A 55 6.46 -6.03 -9.30
CA GLY A 55 6.15 -4.62 -9.18
C GLY A 55 5.12 -4.27 -8.12
N MET A 56 4.16 -5.13 -7.76
CA MET A 56 3.27 -4.91 -6.61
C MET A 56 3.92 -5.44 -5.34
N ARG A 57 4.49 -6.66 -5.39
CA ARG A 57 5.16 -7.26 -4.23
C ARG A 57 6.35 -6.41 -3.77
N GLY A 58 7.25 -6.02 -4.67
CA GLY A 58 8.40 -5.18 -4.34
C GLY A 58 7.99 -3.80 -3.81
N LYS A 59 6.91 -3.21 -4.33
CA LYS A 59 6.36 -1.98 -3.75
C LYS A 59 5.84 -2.20 -2.34
N LEU A 60 5.13 -3.29 -2.08
CA LEU A 60 4.66 -3.61 -0.72
C LEU A 60 5.84 -3.83 0.23
N GLU A 61 6.89 -4.53 -0.21
CA GLU A 61 8.12 -4.69 0.57
C GLU A 61 8.77 -3.35 0.91
N GLU A 62 8.92 -2.43 -0.07
CA GLU A 62 9.43 -1.06 0.16
C GLU A 62 8.57 -0.27 1.16
N LEU A 63 7.23 -0.34 1.04
CA LEU A 63 6.31 0.40 1.91
C LEU A 63 6.27 -0.20 3.32
N LEU A 64 6.42 -1.51 3.46
CA LEU A 64 6.55 -2.18 4.76
C LEU A 64 7.86 -1.83 5.44
N GLU A 65 8.96 -1.71 4.70
CA GLU A 65 10.24 -1.23 5.23
C GLU A 65 10.13 0.22 5.72
N LEU A 66 9.43 1.10 4.99
CA LEU A 66 9.11 2.44 5.47
C LEU A 66 8.27 2.44 6.75
N ALA A 67 7.25 1.56 6.80
CA ALA A 67 6.40 1.42 7.98
C ALA A 67 7.19 0.98 9.21
N ASP A 68 8.14 0.05 9.05
CA ASP A 68 9.05 -0.36 10.12
C ASP A 68 9.95 0.77 10.63
N ARG A 69 10.26 1.75 9.76
CA ARG A 69 11.00 2.97 10.07
C ARG A 69 10.12 4.10 10.62
N GLY A 70 8.81 3.90 10.72
CA GLY A 70 7.85 4.86 11.29
C GLY A 70 7.04 5.67 10.27
N THR A 71 7.29 5.49 8.97
CA THR A 71 6.52 6.17 7.91
C THR A 71 5.40 5.26 7.41
N GLU A 72 4.15 5.63 7.67
CA GLU A 72 3.00 4.89 7.15
C GLU A 72 2.79 5.15 5.66
N SER A 73 1.98 4.31 5.02
CA SER A 73 1.60 4.54 3.62
C SER A 73 0.15 4.19 3.35
N VAL A 74 -0.40 4.71 2.25
CA VAL A 74 -1.74 4.38 1.78
C VAL A 74 -1.72 4.08 0.28
N ILE A 75 -2.29 2.94 -0.12
CA ILE A 75 -2.50 2.56 -1.52
C ILE A 75 -3.99 2.73 -1.83
N PHE A 76 -4.31 3.53 -2.85
CA PHE A 76 -5.70 3.85 -3.17
C PHE A 76 -5.94 4.04 -4.68
N ASN A 77 -7.19 3.92 -5.11
CA ASN A 77 -7.57 4.19 -6.50
C ASN A 77 -7.59 5.69 -6.77
N ALA A 78 -6.64 6.21 -7.54
CA ALA A 78 -6.55 7.62 -7.89
C ALA A 78 -7.55 8.03 -9.00
N GLY A 79 -8.10 7.06 -9.73
CA GLY A 79 -9.14 7.29 -10.74
C GLY A 79 -10.53 7.53 -10.15
N LYS A 80 -10.76 7.19 -8.87
CA LYS A 80 -12.03 7.46 -8.18
C LYS A 80 -12.08 8.89 -7.68
N LYS A 81 -13.09 9.64 -8.12
CA LYS A 81 -13.31 11.04 -7.76
C LYS A 81 -13.26 11.23 -6.24
N GLY A 82 -12.43 12.18 -5.80
CA GLY A 82 -12.27 12.54 -4.39
C GLY A 82 -11.19 11.75 -3.64
N ASN A 83 -10.74 10.59 -4.12
CA ASN A 83 -9.79 9.76 -3.37
C ASN A 83 -8.43 10.43 -3.14
N ILE A 84 -7.92 11.21 -4.11
CA ILE A 84 -6.67 11.95 -3.94
C ILE A 84 -6.79 12.92 -2.75
N THR A 85 -7.86 13.73 -2.71
CA THR A 85 -8.09 14.69 -1.63
C THR A 85 -8.25 13.99 -0.28
N ARG A 86 -8.96 12.86 -0.25
CA ARG A 86 -9.19 12.08 0.97
C ARG A 86 -7.89 11.47 1.49
N ALA A 87 -7.07 10.89 0.61
CA ALA A 87 -5.75 10.34 0.95
C ALA A 87 -4.83 11.42 1.55
N LEU A 88 -4.75 12.59 0.92
CA LEU A 88 -3.92 13.71 1.39
C LEU A 88 -4.41 14.33 2.71
N LYS A 89 -5.67 14.12 3.09
CA LYS A 89 -6.23 14.52 4.39
C LYS A 89 -6.04 13.46 5.49
N GLY A 90 -5.43 12.31 5.16
CA GLY A 90 -5.31 11.18 6.09
C GLY A 90 -6.62 10.43 6.33
N GLU A 91 -7.63 10.60 5.48
CA GLU A 91 -8.87 9.84 5.59
C GLU A 91 -8.66 8.37 5.17
N SER A 92 -9.51 7.48 5.68
CA SER A 92 -9.48 6.07 5.28
C SER A 92 -9.93 5.90 3.83
N VAL A 93 -8.95 5.57 2.97
CA VAL A 93 -9.16 5.25 1.56
C VAL A 93 -8.21 4.12 1.15
N GLY A 94 -8.76 3.08 0.52
CA GLY A 94 -8.01 1.91 0.12
C GLY A 94 -7.34 1.16 1.27
N THR A 95 -6.06 0.83 1.11
CA THR A 95 -5.30 0.01 2.07
C THR A 95 -4.22 0.84 2.74
N ARG A 96 -4.21 0.86 4.08
CA ARG A 96 -3.11 1.42 4.86
C ARG A 96 -2.02 0.38 5.07
N ILE A 97 -0.77 0.78 4.85
CA ILE A 97 0.42 0.00 5.19
C ILE A 97 0.99 0.58 6.47
N VAL A 98 1.05 -0.23 7.51
CA VAL A 98 1.45 0.19 8.87
C VAL A 98 2.44 -0.81 9.44
N ARG A 99 3.17 -0.37 10.48
CA ARG A 99 4.06 -1.24 11.24
C ARG A 99 3.25 -2.37 11.87
N SER A 100 3.76 -3.60 11.81
CA SER A 100 3.19 -4.71 12.59
C SER A 100 3.23 -4.37 14.08
N LYS A 101 2.14 -4.69 14.81
CA LYS A 101 2.14 -4.67 16.27
C LYS A 101 2.91 -5.86 16.85
#